data_AF-A0AAD1WVA5-F1
#
_entry.id   AF-A0AAD1WVA5-F1
#
_cell.length_a   1.000
_cell.length_b   1.000
_cell.length_c   1.000
_cell.angle_alpha   90.00
_cell.angle_beta   90.00
_cell.angle_gamma   90.00
#
_symmetry.space_group_name_H-M   'P 1'
#
loop_
_entity.id
_entity.type
_entity.pdbx_description
1 polymer ?
#
loop_
_entity_poly.entity_id
_entity_poly.type
_entity_poly.pdbx_seq_one_letter_code
_entity_poly.pdbx_strand_id
1 'polypeptide(L)'
;MNNEIWLHLLDSAHCMDSLSAVIMETQDLAYPLLRRVTMHTMADDIFKQANVVIVLDNAIPKVDQCPEEYIKMVTSECAKYGALINQNADKDVKVVVAGSSYVNLKALIIASNAPSINQHNIVALPTQLEFEAKALIAKKLNTQSAAVKDVIVWGNINGINHLDLRDAKIYQYESSVWGPPTFSRPLLNMIYDRKWLKNNLVQEWRERREHRSGMSAAHCIAKVLSWWHKDSDTGEIVSLGVMSE
;
A
#
# COMPACT_ATOMS: atom_id res chain seq x y z
N MET A 1 7.62 -5.11 22.46
CA MET A 1 8.14 -6.49 22.31
C MET A 1 9.09 -6.49 21.12
N ASN A 2 10.26 -7.11 21.24
CA ASN A 2 11.20 -7.27 20.12
C ASN A 2 10.83 -8.53 19.34
N ASN A 3 9.99 -8.39 18.32
CA ASN A 3 9.57 -9.51 17.49
C ASN A 3 10.66 -9.81 16.46
N GLU A 4 11.15 -11.04 16.47
CA GLU A 4 12.10 -11.53 15.47
C GLU A 4 11.43 -11.69 14.10
N ILE A 5 12.20 -11.49 13.04
CA ILE A 5 11.71 -11.47 11.66
C ILE A 5 12.38 -12.57 10.85
N TRP A 6 11.57 -13.41 10.22
CA TRP A 6 11.96 -14.31 9.13
C TRP A 6 11.38 -13.78 7.83
N LEU A 7 12.24 -13.42 6.89
CA LEU A 7 11.84 -12.90 5.60
C LEU A 7 11.84 -14.02 4.56
N HIS A 8 10.69 -14.24 3.94
CA HIS A 8 10.51 -15.20 2.86
C HIS A 8 10.20 -14.42 1.58
N LEU A 9 11.07 -14.55 0.58
CA LEU A 9 10.94 -13.86 -0.70
C LEU A 9 10.55 -14.84 -1.80
N LEU A 10 9.55 -14.48 -2.61
CA LEU A 10 9.12 -15.23 -3.79
C LEU A 10 9.37 -14.39 -5.04
N ASP A 11 9.98 -14.98 -6.06
CA ASP A 11 9.99 -14.42 -7.40
C ASP A 11 10.10 -15.55 -8.44
N SER A 12 9.96 -15.21 -9.71
CA SER A 12 10.14 -16.12 -10.84
C SER A 12 11.59 -16.58 -10.95
N ALA A 13 11.79 -17.76 -11.55
CA ALA A 13 13.13 -18.32 -11.79
C ALA A 13 14.03 -17.40 -12.64
N HIS A 14 13.46 -16.48 -13.41
CA HIS A 14 14.21 -15.51 -14.23
C HIS A 14 14.82 -14.37 -13.40
N CYS A 15 14.33 -14.13 -12.19
CA CYS A 15 14.75 -13.04 -11.32
C CYS A 15 15.71 -13.49 -10.20
N MET A 16 16.20 -14.73 -10.26
CA MET A 16 17.03 -15.35 -9.21
C MET A 16 18.30 -14.55 -8.89
N ASP A 17 18.98 -13.99 -9.90
CA ASP A 17 20.20 -13.20 -9.69
C ASP A 17 19.89 -11.90 -8.94
N SER A 18 18.81 -11.20 -9.33
CA SER A 18 18.34 -10.00 -8.63
C SER A 18 17.89 -10.32 -7.22
N LEU A 19 17.21 -11.44 -7.02
CA LEU A 19 16.73 -11.86 -5.70
C LEU A 19 17.87 -12.28 -4.77
N SER A 20 18.92 -12.90 -5.33
CA SER A 20 20.16 -13.20 -4.62
C SER A 20 20.86 -11.92 -4.14
N ALA A 21 20.93 -10.90 -4.99
CA ALA A 21 21.47 -9.60 -4.60
C ALA A 21 20.66 -8.95 -3.46
N VAL A 22 19.33 -9.00 -3.52
CA VAL A 22 18.46 -8.51 -2.43
C VAL A 22 18.71 -9.26 -1.13
N ILE A 23 18.92 -10.59 -1.17
CA ILE A 23 19.27 -11.37 0.02
C ILE A 23 20.61 -10.88 0.61
N MET A 24 21.63 -10.71 -0.22
CA MET A 24 22.94 -10.20 0.20
C MET A 24 22.81 -8.83 0.88
N GLU A 25 22.15 -7.87 0.20
CA GLU A 25 21.94 -6.53 0.77
C GLU A 25 21.13 -6.57 2.08
N THR A 26 20.14 -7.45 2.17
CA THR A 26 19.33 -7.59 3.39
C THR A 26 20.15 -8.15 4.55
N GLN A 27 21.12 -9.05 4.29
CA GLN A 27 22.05 -9.56 5.31
C GLN A 27 23.05 -8.48 5.75
N ASP A 28 23.51 -7.65 4.80
CA ASP A 28 24.46 -6.56 5.04
C ASP A 28 23.90 -5.44 5.93
N LEU A 29 22.57 -5.34 6.05
CA LEU A 29 21.91 -4.41 7.00
C LEU A 29 22.31 -4.67 8.47
N ALA A 30 22.83 -5.87 8.79
CA ALA A 30 23.15 -6.30 10.14
C ALA A 30 22.01 -6.03 11.16
N TYR A 31 20.76 -6.16 10.69
CA TYR A 31 19.59 -5.79 11.48
C TYR A 31 19.34 -6.81 12.61
N PRO A 32 19.34 -6.40 13.88
CA PRO A 32 19.42 -7.33 15.02
C PRO A 32 18.19 -8.24 15.18
N LEU A 33 17.03 -7.84 14.63
CA LEU A 33 15.81 -8.64 14.68
C LEU A 33 15.64 -9.56 13.46
N LEU A 34 16.44 -9.38 12.42
CA LEU A 34 16.38 -10.24 11.25
C LEU A 34 17.11 -11.55 11.54
N ARG A 35 16.37 -12.66 11.61
CA ARG A 35 16.92 -13.98 11.91
C ARG A 35 17.29 -14.77 10.66
N ARG A 36 16.49 -14.63 9.60
CA ARG A 36 16.69 -15.38 8.37
C ARG A 36 16.06 -14.66 7.19
N VAL A 37 16.69 -14.78 6.02
CA VAL A 37 16.10 -14.45 4.72
C VAL A 37 16.17 -15.71 3.87
N THR A 38 15.07 -16.10 3.23
CA THR A 38 15.02 -17.24 2.30
C THR A 38 14.35 -16.83 1.00
N MET A 39 14.80 -17.44 -0.10
CA MET A 39 14.23 -17.25 -1.42
C MET A 39 13.52 -18.52 -1.88
N HIS A 40 12.41 -18.34 -2.57
CA HIS A 40 11.57 -19.39 -3.13
C HIS A 40 11.25 -19.03 -4.58
N THR A 41 11.14 -20.04 -5.44
CA THR A 41 10.63 -19.90 -6.82
C THR A 41 9.23 -20.49 -6.99
N MET A 42 8.77 -21.22 -5.98
CA MET A 42 7.46 -21.89 -5.94
C MET A 42 6.74 -21.51 -4.66
N ALA A 43 5.45 -21.26 -4.76
CA ALA A 43 4.65 -20.72 -3.67
C ALA A 43 4.25 -21.76 -2.60
N ASP A 44 4.41 -23.05 -2.87
CA ASP A 44 3.73 -24.11 -2.11
C ASP A 44 4.13 -24.11 -0.61
N ASP A 45 5.36 -23.70 -0.30
CA ASP A 45 5.91 -23.69 1.06
C ASP A 45 6.13 -22.29 1.66
N ILE A 46 5.98 -21.21 0.88
CA ILE A 46 6.38 -19.88 1.33
C ILE A 46 5.46 -19.29 2.39
N PHE A 47 4.17 -19.66 2.37
CA PHE A 47 3.17 -19.13 3.29
C PHE A 47 3.09 -19.90 4.61
N LYS A 48 3.89 -20.95 4.80
CA LYS A 48 3.88 -21.77 6.03
C LYS A 48 4.17 -20.89 7.25
N GLN A 49 3.20 -20.85 8.17
CA GLN A 49 3.27 -20.08 9.43
C GLN A 49 3.48 -18.56 9.22
N ALA A 50 3.12 -18.03 8.05
CA ALA A 50 3.24 -16.61 7.79
C ALA A 50 2.28 -15.80 8.70
N ASN A 51 2.82 -14.84 9.44
CA ASN A 51 2.01 -13.86 10.20
C ASN A 51 1.66 -12.62 9.36
N VAL A 52 2.50 -12.29 8.38
CA VAL A 52 2.28 -11.18 7.44
C VAL A 52 2.61 -11.66 6.03
N VAL A 53 1.76 -11.33 5.07
CA VAL A 53 1.98 -11.57 3.64
C VAL A 53 1.87 -10.24 2.90
N ILE A 54 2.88 -9.92 2.10
CA ILE A 54 2.90 -8.74 1.24
C ILE A 54 2.88 -9.22 -0.21
N VAL A 55 1.79 -8.95 -0.92
CA VAL A 55 1.63 -9.29 -2.33
C VAL A 55 1.92 -8.04 -3.14
N LEU A 56 2.95 -8.11 -3.99
CA LEU A 56 3.38 -7.03 -4.88
C LEU A 56 2.95 -7.32 -6.33
N ASP A 57 3.31 -6.43 -7.26
CA ASP A 57 3.16 -6.74 -8.67
C ASP A 57 4.19 -7.77 -9.13
N ASN A 58 3.75 -8.66 -10.01
CA ASN A 58 4.67 -9.39 -10.87
C ASN A 58 5.17 -8.47 -11.98
N ALA A 59 6.23 -8.89 -12.67
CA ALA A 59 6.80 -8.16 -13.80
C ALA A 59 5.70 -7.58 -14.71
N ILE A 60 5.89 -6.31 -15.06
CA ILE A 60 4.95 -5.47 -15.82
C ILE A 60 4.43 -6.25 -17.04
N PRO A 61 3.12 -6.23 -17.34
CA PRO A 61 2.58 -6.87 -18.54
C PRO A 61 3.39 -6.45 -19.76
N LYS A 62 3.82 -7.42 -20.57
CA LYS A 62 4.49 -7.13 -21.83
C LYS A 62 3.53 -6.31 -22.70
N VAL A 63 4.06 -5.33 -23.43
CA VAL A 63 3.30 -4.35 -24.25
C VAL A 63 2.27 -5.03 -25.19
N ASP A 64 2.49 -6.29 -25.55
CA ASP A 64 1.65 -7.06 -26.46
C ASP A 64 0.57 -7.94 -25.79
N GLN A 65 0.43 -7.94 -24.46
CA GLN A 65 -0.57 -8.78 -23.78
C GLN A 65 -1.97 -8.17 -23.84
N CYS A 66 -2.95 -8.97 -24.27
CA CYS A 66 -4.36 -8.60 -24.22
C CYS A 66 -4.81 -8.40 -22.75
N PRO A 67 -5.58 -7.34 -22.42
CA PRO A 67 -6.04 -7.10 -21.05
C PRO A 67 -6.78 -8.28 -20.42
N GLU A 68 -7.57 -9.02 -21.19
CA GLU A 68 -8.30 -10.19 -20.70
C GLU A 68 -7.38 -11.33 -20.28
N GLU A 69 -6.32 -11.58 -21.05
CA GLU A 69 -5.33 -12.63 -20.75
C GLU A 69 -4.56 -12.28 -19.49
N TYR A 70 -4.17 -11.01 -19.34
CA TYR A 70 -3.50 -10.53 -18.14
C TYR A 70 -4.39 -10.65 -16.90
N ILE A 71 -5.67 -10.27 -17.00
CA ILE A 71 -6.64 -10.43 -15.90
C ILE A 71 -6.80 -11.91 -15.53
N LYS A 72 -6.89 -12.82 -16.51
CA LYS A 72 -6.97 -14.27 -16.27
C LYS A 72 -5.72 -14.79 -15.56
N MET A 73 -4.54 -14.37 -15.99
CA MET A 73 -3.27 -14.74 -15.36
C MET A 73 -3.21 -14.29 -13.90
N VAL A 74 -3.47 -12.99 -13.65
CA VAL A 74 -3.48 -12.42 -12.30
C VAL A 74 -4.50 -13.11 -11.40
N THR A 75 -5.70 -13.40 -11.93
CA THR A 75 -6.77 -14.07 -11.19
C THR A 75 -6.37 -15.50 -10.81
N SER A 76 -5.83 -16.27 -11.76
CA SER A 76 -5.39 -17.64 -11.51
C SER A 76 -4.31 -17.72 -10.43
N GLU A 77 -3.33 -16.81 -10.51
CA GLU A 77 -2.22 -16.76 -9.55
C GLU A 77 -2.68 -16.31 -8.15
N CYS A 78 -3.50 -15.26 -8.07
CA CYS A 78 -4.06 -14.79 -6.80
C CYS A 78 -4.97 -15.83 -6.17
N ALA A 79 -5.69 -16.64 -6.96
CA ALA A 79 -6.48 -17.75 -6.44
C ALA A 79 -5.58 -18.83 -5.84
N LYS A 80 -4.45 -19.16 -6.50
CA LYS A 80 -3.43 -20.07 -5.94
C LYS A 80 -2.85 -19.52 -4.64
N TYR A 81 -2.48 -18.24 -4.58
CA TYR A 81 -1.99 -17.61 -3.35
C TYR A 81 -3.03 -17.63 -2.23
N GLY A 82 -4.29 -17.28 -2.52
CA GLY A 82 -5.37 -17.35 -1.54
C GLY A 82 -5.52 -18.76 -0.95
N ALA A 83 -5.55 -19.80 -1.80
CA ALA A 83 -5.65 -21.19 -1.35
C ALA A 83 -4.46 -21.62 -0.47
N LEU A 84 -3.23 -21.24 -0.86
CA LEU A 84 -2.03 -21.57 -0.09
C LEU A 84 -1.97 -20.80 1.24
N ILE A 85 -2.32 -19.52 1.25
CA ILE A 85 -2.43 -18.72 2.49
C ILE A 85 -3.46 -19.36 3.42
N ASN A 86 -4.63 -19.71 2.89
CA ASN A 86 -5.71 -20.36 3.66
C ASN A 86 -5.28 -21.65 4.35
N GLN A 87 -4.45 -22.44 3.65
CA GLN A 87 -3.99 -23.74 4.12
C GLN A 87 -2.80 -23.63 5.09
N ASN A 88 -1.85 -22.75 4.80
CA ASN A 88 -0.50 -22.80 5.38
C ASN A 88 -0.18 -21.63 6.32
N ALA A 89 -0.84 -20.47 6.17
CA ALA A 89 -0.54 -19.30 6.98
C ALA A 89 -1.20 -19.37 8.37
N ASP A 90 -0.79 -18.47 9.25
CA ASP A 90 -1.45 -18.28 10.54
C ASP A 90 -2.92 -17.84 10.35
N LYS A 91 -3.82 -18.21 11.27
CA LYS A 91 -5.24 -17.85 11.15
C LYS A 91 -5.49 -16.35 11.26
N ASP A 92 -4.62 -15.65 11.99
CA ASP A 92 -4.66 -14.20 12.14
C ASP A 92 -3.69 -13.47 11.19
N VAL A 93 -3.22 -14.16 10.13
CA VAL A 93 -2.33 -13.58 9.11
C VAL A 93 -2.89 -12.28 8.57
N LYS A 94 -2.01 -11.27 8.46
CA LYS A 94 -2.31 -9.98 7.85
C LYS A 94 -1.77 -9.95 6.41
N VAL A 95 -2.64 -9.71 5.44
CA VAL A 95 -2.30 -9.70 4.02
C VAL A 95 -2.42 -8.28 3.47
N VAL A 96 -1.30 -7.72 3.01
CA VAL A 96 -1.27 -6.43 2.30
C VAL A 96 -1.07 -6.70 0.82
N VAL A 97 -2.02 -6.25 0.00
CA VAL A 97 -1.90 -6.27 -1.45
C VAL A 97 -1.55 -4.86 -1.91
N ALA A 98 -0.38 -4.70 -2.50
CA ALA A 98 0.16 -3.43 -2.96
C ALA A 98 0.69 -3.56 -4.39
N GLY A 99 0.88 -2.42 -5.05
CA GLY A 99 1.39 -2.37 -6.41
C GLY A 99 0.69 -1.32 -7.27
N SER A 100 0.96 -1.44 -8.56
CA SER A 100 0.56 -0.58 -9.67
C SER A 100 -0.48 -1.23 -10.57
N SER A 101 -0.77 -2.53 -10.41
CA SER A 101 -1.68 -3.27 -11.27
C SER A 101 -2.76 -4.04 -10.49
N TYR A 102 -4.03 -3.79 -10.83
CA TYR A 102 -5.22 -4.54 -10.38
C TYR A 102 -5.29 -4.85 -8.87
N VAL A 103 -4.83 -3.93 -8.01
CA VAL A 103 -4.64 -4.17 -6.57
C VAL A 103 -5.96 -4.59 -5.88
N ASN A 104 -7.08 -3.94 -6.19
CA ASN A 104 -8.39 -4.31 -5.64
C ASN A 104 -8.83 -5.71 -6.07
N LEU A 105 -8.64 -6.07 -7.34
CA LEU A 105 -8.99 -7.39 -7.86
C LEU A 105 -8.14 -8.48 -7.22
N LYS A 106 -6.83 -8.28 -7.12
CA LYS A 106 -5.91 -9.21 -6.45
C LYS A 106 -6.35 -9.49 -5.01
N ALA A 107 -6.65 -8.44 -4.24
CA ALA A 107 -7.14 -8.57 -2.87
C ALA A 107 -8.46 -9.35 -2.79
N LEU A 108 -9.42 -9.03 -3.66
CA LEU A 108 -10.72 -9.72 -3.72
C LEU A 108 -10.55 -11.22 -4.03
N ILE A 109 -9.72 -11.57 -5.01
CA ILE A 109 -9.50 -12.97 -5.40
C ILE A 109 -8.79 -13.74 -4.28
N ILE A 110 -7.78 -13.15 -3.64
CA ILE A 110 -7.10 -13.76 -2.48
C ILE A 110 -8.10 -14.00 -1.35
N ALA A 111 -8.91 -13.01 -0.99
CA ALA A 111 -9.92 -13.14 0.06
C ALA A 111 -10.98 -14.20 -0.26
N SER A 112 -11.42 -14.28 -1.52
CA SER A 112 -12.41 -15.27 -1.97
C SER A 112 -11.88 -16.70 -1.91
N ASN A 113 -10.56 -16.90 -2.03
CA ASN A 113 -9.91 -18.22 -1.96
C ASN A 113 -9.29 -18.50 -0.58
N ALA A 114 -9.45 -17.59 0.38
CA ALA A 114 -8.98 -17.75 1.76
C ALA A 114 -10.10 -17.64 2.80
N PRO A 115 -11.15 -18.49 2.73
CA PRO A 115 -12.35 -18.36 3.56
C PRO A 115 -12.11 -18.59 5.06
N SER A 116 -11.00 -19.21 5.45
CA SER A 116 -10.67 -19.40 6.87
C SER A 116 -9.91 -18.23 7.49
N ILE A 117 -9.54 -17.23 6.69
CA ILE A 117 -8.87 -16.01 7.16
C ILE A 117 -9.92 -14.90 7.28
N ASN A 118 -9.84 -14.10 8.35
CA ASN A 118 -10.71 -12.95 8.50
C ASN A 118 -10.50 -11.97 7.32
N GLN A 119 -11.55 -11.67 6.57
CA GLN A 119 -11.47 -10.80 5.39
C GLN A 119 -10.97 -9.39 5.73
N HIS A 120 -11.19 -8.90 6.96
CA HIS A 120 -10.65 -7.62 7.43
C HIS A 120 -9.12 -7.60 7.56
N ASN A 121 -8.48 -8.77 7.55
CA ASN A 121 -7.02 -8.87 7.55
C ASN A 121 -6.41 -8.78 6.15
N ILE A 122 -7.23 -8.79 5.09
CA ILE A 122 -6.77 -8.72 3.70
C ILE A 122 -7.12 -7.35 3.16
N VAL A 123 -6.09 -6.51 2.95
CA VAL A 123 -6.29 -5.12 2.54
C VAL A 123 -5.54 -4.80 1.25
N ALA A 124 -6.20 -4.05 0.37
CA ALA A 124 -5.61 -3.40 -0.78
C ALA A 124 -5.06 -2.03 -0.37
N LEU A 125 -3.88 -1.63 -0.87
CA LEU A 125 -3.17 -0.46 -0.39
C LEU A 125 -3.30 0.77 -1.32
N PRO A 126 -4.26 1.69 -1.10
CA PRO A 126 -4.35 2.96 -1.83
C PRO A 126 -3.40 4.03 -1.28
N THR A 127 -2.71 3.78 -0.17
CA THR A 127 -2.00 4.81 0.62
C THR A 127 -0.95 5.58 -0.19
N GLN A 128 -0.38 4.98 -1.22
CA GLN A 128 0.52 5.70 -2.14
C GLN A 128 -0.21 6.84 -2.87
N LEU A 129 -1.46 6.62 -3.30
CA LEU A 129 -2.31 7.64 -3.89
C LEU A 129 -2.63 8.76 -2.90
N GLU A 130 -2.95 8.38 -1.66
CA GLU A 130 -3.18 9.35 -0.59
C GLU A 130 -1.95 10.23 -0.35
N PHE A 131 -0.75 9.65 -0.31
CA PHE A 131 0.49 10.38 -0.07
C PHE A 131 0.89 11.26 -1.26
N GLU A 132 0.64 10.80 -2.49
CA GLU A 132 0.79 11.61 -3.70
C GLU A 132 -0.13 12.86 -3.65
N ALA A 133 -1.39 12.70 -3.23
CA ALA A 133 -2.31 13.82 -3.06
C ALA A 133 -1.85 14.79 -1.95
N LYS A 134 -1.47 14.26 -0.78
CA LYS A 134 -0.92 15.06 0.34
C LYS A 134 0.28 15.88 -0.11
N ALA A 135 1.18 15.31 -0.91
CA ALA A 135 2.35 16.01 -1.42
C ALA A 135 2.00 17.14 -2.40
N LEU A 136 1.03 16.95 -3.29
CA LEU A 136 0.57 18.00 -4.22
C LEU A 136 -0.11 19.16 -3.47
N ILE A 137 -0.97 18.82 -2.51
CA ILE A 137 -1.66 19.79 -1.65
C ILE A 137 -0.64 20.59 -0.84
N ALA A 138 0.32 19.91 -0.21
CA ALA A 138 1.36 20.56 0.58
C ALA A 138 2.23 21.49 -0.26
N LYS A 139 2.57 21.08 -1.49
CA LYS A 139 3.27 21.94 -2.46
C LYS A 139 2.47 23.20 -2.79
N LYS A 140 1.16 23.09 -3.05
CA LYS A 140 0.28 24.24 -3.32
C LYS A 140 0.23 25.22 -2.15
N LEU A 141 0.29 24.71 -0.92
CA LEU A 141 0.24 25.50 0.31
C LEU A 141 1.62 25.92 0.83
N ASN A 142 2.72 25.51 0.17
CA ASN A 142 4.09 25.72 0.63
C ASN A 142 4.33 25.23 2.07
N THR A 143 3.91 23.99 2.36
CA THR A 143 4.06 23.36 3.67
C THR A 143 4.62 21.93 3.55
N GLN A 144 4.83 21.25 4.68
CA GLN A 144 5.30 19.88 4.71
C GLN A 144 4.17 18.89 4.36
N SER A 145 4.45 17.86 3.56
CA SER A 145 3.44 16.83 3.23
C SER A 145 2.87 16.12 4.45
N ALA A 146 3.67 15.97 5.51
CA ALA A 146 3.26 15.35 6.77
C ALA A 146 2.22 16.19 7.54
N ALA A 147 2.13 17.50 7.27
CA ALA A 147 1.14 18.39 7.88
C ALA A 147 -0.28 18.16 7.36
N VAL A 148 -0.43 17.57 6.17
CA VAL A 148 -1.73 17.29 5.54
C VAL A 148 -2.22 15.92 6.00
N LYS A 149 -3.37 15.90 6.68
CA LYS A 149 -3.99 14.72 7.30
C LYS A 149 -5.41 14.51 6.77
N ASP A 150 -5.95 13.32 7.04
CA ASP A 150 -7.36 12.97 6.80
C ASP A 150 -7.81 13.14 5.33
N VAL A 151 -6.90 12.84 4.39
CA VAL A 151 -7.20 12.76 2.96
C VAL A 151 -7.68 11.35 2.66
N ILE A 152 -8.83 11.21 1.99
CA ILE A 152 -9.45 9.91 1.75
C ILE A 152 -9.47 9.61 0.25
N VAL A 153 -9.07 8.39 -0.11
CA VAL A 153 -9.16 7.87 -1.48
C VAL A 153 -10.25 6.80 -1.55
N TRP A 154 -11.28 7.05 -2.35
CA TRP A 154 -12.40 6.14 -2.58
C TRP A 154 -12.28 5.43 -3.93
N GLY A 155 -12.76 4.19 -4.01
CA GLY A 155 -12.91 3.45 -5.26
C GLY A 155 -11.72 2.55 -5.62
N ASN A 156 -11.50 2.37 -6.92
CA ASN A 156 -10.50 1.43 -7.45
C ASN A 156 -9.12 2.11 -7.57
N ILE A 157 -8.11 1.54 -6.91
CA ILE A 157 -6.73 2.05 -6.83
C ILE A 157 -6.13 2.30 -8.21
N ASN A 158 -6.30 1.35 -9.14
CA ASN A 158 -5.73 1.43 -10.48
C ASN A 158 -6.76 1.84 -11.54
N GLY A 159 -7.99 2.15 -11.14
CA GLY A 159 -9.10 2.51 -12.04
C GLY A 159 -9.74 3.84 -11.67
N ILE A 160 -11.09 3.84 -11.67
CA ILE A 160 -11.87 5.00 -11.26
C ILE A 160 -11.81 5.14 -9.74
N ASN A 161 -11.23 6.24 -9.29
CA ASN A 161 -11.18 6.62 -7.89
C ASN A 161 -11.48 8.11 -7.69
N HIS A 162 -11.83 8.45 -6.46
CA HIS A 162 -12.23 9.79 -6.05
C HIS A 162 -11.41 10.23 -4.84
N LEU A 163 -10.82 11.42 -4.95
CA LEU A 163 -10.09 12.06 -3.86
C LEU A 163 -11.07 12.92 -3.05
N ASP A 164 -11.26 12.56 -1.78
CA ASP A 164 -12.13 13.28 -0.87
C ASP A 164 -11.31 14.07 0.16
N LEU A 165 -11.59 15.38 0.21
CA LEU A 165 -10.89 16.36 1.04
C LEU A 165 -11.81 17.01 2.09
N ARG A 166 -13.04 16.51 2.26
CA ARG A 166 -14.03 17.11 3.16
C ARG A 166 -13.54 17.13 4.61
N ASP A 167 -12.97 16.03 5.06
CA ASP A 167 -12.43 15.88 6.42
C ASP A 167 -10.93 16.21 6.52
N ALA A 168 -10.30 16.55 5.39
CA ALA A 168 -8.87 16.80 5.34
C ALA A 168 -8.49 18.03 6.16
N LYS A 169 -7.37 17.92 6.87
CA LYS A 169 -6.87 18.94 7.80
C LYS A 169 -5.42 19.28 7.49
N ILE A 170 -5.03 20.49 7.85
CA ILE A 170 -3.63 20.91 7.87
C ILE A 170 -3.21 21.29 9.29
N TYR A 171 -2.10 20.72 9.75
CA TYR A 171 -1.47 21.00 11.03
C TYR A 171 -0.22 21.87 10.82
N GLN A 172 0.23 22.59 11.85
CA GLN A 172 1.51 23.34 11.82
C GLN A 172 1.68 24.25 10.58
N TYR A 173 0.58 24.79 10.06
CA TYR A 173 0.62 25.69 8.91
C TYR A 173 1.16 27.06 9.33
N GLU A 174 2.24 27.52 8.69
CA GLU A 174 2.81 28.83 8.94
C GLU A 174 1.88 29.93 8.41
N SER A 175 1.17 30.60 9.31
CA SER A 175 0.30 31.74 9.01
C SER A 175 0.26 32.70 10.18
N SER A 176 -0.37 33.88 10.02
CA SER A 176 -0.55 34.86 11.10
C SER A 176 -1.31 34.29 12.31
N VAL A 177 -2.06 33.19 12.12
CA VAL A 177 -2.66 32.41 13.20
C VAL A 177 -1.84 31.14 13.37
N TRP A 178 -1.10 31.06 14.48
CA TRP A 178 -0.31 29.89 14.86
C TRP A 178 -0.86 29.28 16.15
N GLY A 179 -0.75 27.96 16.28
CA GLY A 179 -1.28 27.21 17.41
C GLY A 179 -0.35 26.08 17.84
N PRO A 180 -0.68 25.37 18.94
CA PRO A 180 0.10 24.21 19.38
C PRO A 180 0.17 23.11 18.31
N PRO A 181 1.06 22.10 18.42
CA PRO A 181 1.19 21.04 17.43
C PRO A 181 -0.10 20.26 17.10
N THR A 182 -1.06 20.24 18.02
CA THR A 182 -2.40 19.63 17.86
C THR A 182 -3.40 20.53 17.15
N PHE A 183 -3.09 21.80 16.93
CA PHE A 183 -3.95 22.74 16.24
C PHE A 183 -3.98 22.42 14.74
N SER A 184 -5.20 22.26 14.22
CA SER A 184 -5.44 22.04 12.80
C SER A 184 -6.49 22.98 12.25
N ARG A 185 -6.48 23.12 10.92
CA ARG A 185 -7.47 23.88 10.17
C ARG A 185 -8.05 22.99 9.06
N PRO A 186 -9.35 23.13 8.74
CA PRO A 186 -9.92 22.44 7.59
C PRO A 186 -9.19 22.83 6.31
N LEU A 187 -8.74 21.83 5.55
CA LEU A 187 -7.92 22.04 4.35
C LEU A 187 -8.64 22.89 3.30
N LEU A 188 -9.94 22.67 3.12
CA LEU A 188 -10.76 23.37 2.14
C LEU A 188 -10.93 24.87 2.43
N ASN A 189 -10.64 25.32 3.65
CA ASN A 189 -10.62 26.74 4.00
C ASN A 189 -9.27 27.40 3.67
N MET A 190 -8.23 26.60 3.40
CA MET A 190 -6.88 27.08 3.10
C MET A 190 -6.60 27.17 1.61
N ILE A 191 -7.38 26.47 0.78
CA ILE A 191 -7.28 26.52 -0.68
C ILE A 191 -8.56 27.14 -1.26
N TYR A 192 -8.51 28.44 -1.53
CA TYR A 192 -9.64 29.19 -2.11
C TYR A 192 -9.83 28.92 -3.61
N ASP A 193 -8.79 28.42 -4.29
CA ASP A 193 -8.80 28.09 -5.72
C ASP A 193 -9.59 26.80 -6.00
N ARG A 194 -10.91 26.96 -6.12
CA ARG A 194 -11.85 25.85 -6.40
C ARG A 194 -11.61 25.19 -7.75
N LYS A 195 -11.12 25.95 -8.74
CA LYS A 195 -10.81 25.43 -10.08
C LYS A 195 -9.61 24.49 -10.00
N TRP A 196 -8.57 24.89 -9.27
CA TRP A 196 -7.42 24.04 -9.05
C TRP A 196 -7.77 22.76 -8.30
N LEU A 197 -8.58 22.85 -7.23
CA LEU A 197 -9.01 21.66 -6.47
C LEU A 197 -9.76 20.64 -7.32
N LYS A 198 -10.66 21.11 -8.20
CA LYS A 198 -11.51 20.22 -9.01
C LYS A 198 -10.79 19.65 -10.23
N ASN A 199 -9.94 20.44 -10.87
CA ASN A 199 -9.38 20.08 -12.18
C ASN A 199 -7.88 19.77 -12.07
N ASN A 200 -7.08 20.78 -11.71
CA ASN A 200 -5.62 20.68 -11.74
C ASN A 200 -5.09 19.63 -10.76
N LEU A 201 -5.57 19.62 -9.52
CA LEU A 201 -5.15 18.65 -8.51
C LEU A 201 -5.44 17.21 -8.98
N VAL A 202 -6.64 16.97 -9.49
CA VAL A 202 -7.04 15.63 -9.96
C VAL A 202 -6.22 15.20 -11.17
N GLN A 203 -5.92 16.13 -12.09
CA GLN A 203 -5.10 15.86 -13.27
C GLN A 203 -3.64 15.56 -12.87
N GLU A 204 -2.98 16.45 -12.13
CA GLU A 204 -1.60 16.28 -11.67
C GLU A 204 -1.44 15.00 -10.84
N TRP A 205 -2.45 14.67 -10.03
CA TRP A 205 -2.48 13.44 -9.23
C TRP A 205 -2.57 12.17 -10.08
N ARG A 206 -3.26 12.21 -11.22
CA ARG A 206 -3.32 11.08 -12.16
C ARG A 206 -2.00 10.92 -12.91
N GLU A 207 -1.43 12.01 -13.42
CA GLU A 207 -0.15 12.01 -14.17
C GLU A 207 1.03 11.53 -13.30
N ARG A 208 1.03 11.87 -12.00
CA ARG A 208 2.09 11.44 -11.07
C ARG A 208 2.17 9.91 -10.90
N ARG A 209 1.10 9.17 -11.19
CA ARG A 209 1.07 7.71 -11.08
C ARG A 209 2.02 7.02 -12.07
N GLU A 210 2.33 7.68 -13.18
CA GLU A 210 3.17 7.12 -14.24
C GLU A 210 4.66 7.13 -13.88
N HIS A 211 5.06 7.86 -12.82
CA HIS A 211 6.47 8.13 -12.49
C HIS A 211 6.90 7.51 -11.15
N ARG A 212 6.49 6.26 -10.88
CA ARG A 212 6.74 5.59 -9.59
C ARG A 212 8.04 4.79 -9.60
N SER A 213 8.92 5.02 -8.62
CA SER A 213 10.19 4.29 -8.48
C SER A 213 10.18 3.16 -7.43
N GLY A 214 9.31 3.22 -6.41
CA GLY A 214 9.11 2.14 -5.42
C GLY A 214 9.31 2.55 -3.96
N MET A 215 10.12 3.58 -3.68
CA MET A 215 10.39 4.05 -2.30
C MET A 215 9.12 4.46 -1.55
N SER A 216 8.23 5.21 -2.21
CA SER A 216 6.96 5.62 -1.62
C SER A 216 6.03 4.44 -1.35
N ALA A 217 6.00 3.44 -2.24
CA ALA A 217 5.21 2.22 -2.06
C ALA A 217 5.70 1.42 -0.84
N ALA A 218 7.02 1.21 -0.73
CA ALA A 218 7.63 0.53 0.40
C ALA A 218 7.33 1.25 1.73
N HIS A 219 7.39 2.59 1.75
CA HIS A 219 7.04 3.37 2.92
C HIS A 219 5.56 3.23 3.30
N CYS A 220 4.65 3.19 2.33
CA CYS A 220 3.21 2.98 2.57
C CYS A 220 2.94 1.61 3.20
N ILE A 221 3.58 0.55 2.69
CA ILE A 221 3.45 -0.81 3.25
C ILE A 221 3.95 -0.82 4.70
N ALA A 222 5.14 -0.26 4.95
CA ALA A 222 5.70 -0.18 6.29
C ALA A 222 4.80 0.60 7.27
N LYS A 223 4.14 1.67 6.80
CA LYS A 223 3.16 2.42 7.60
C LYS A 223 1.95 1.60 7.98
N VAL A 224 1.34 0.89 7.03
CA VAL A 224 0.18 0.03 7.34
C VAL A 224 0.54 -1.08 8.32
N LEU A 225 1.69 -1.74 8.12
CA LEU A 225 2.18 -2.74 9.08
C LEU A 225 2.41 -2.13 10.46
N SER A 226 2.91 -0.89 10.53
CA SER A 226 3.08 -0.20 11.81
C SER A 226 1.76 0.13 12.50
N TRP A 227 0.70 0.44 11.75
CA TRP A 227 -0.65 0.69 12.29
C TRP A 227 -1.32 -0.58 12.79
N TRP A 228 -1.08 -1.72 12.14
CA TRP A 228 -1.55 -3.01 12.66
C TRP A 228 -0.79 -3.48 13.89
N HIS A 229 0.48 -3.12 14.02
CA HIS A 229 1.30 -3.55 15.16
C HIS A 229 1.13 -2.65 16.39
N LYS A 230 0.96 -1.35 16.19
CA LYS A 230 0.73 -0.37 17.25
C LYS A 230 -0.73 0.08 17.12
N ASP A 231 -1.57 -0.29 18.08
CA ASP A 231 -2.95 0.23 18.17
C ASP A 231 -2.93 1.73 17.86
N SER A 232 -3.53 2.11 16.73
CA SER A 232 -3.33 3.44 16.15
C SER A 232 -4.20 4.46 16.86
N ASP A 233 -3.81 4.86 18.07
CA ASP A 233 -4.45 5.94 18.82
C ASP A 233 -4.13 7.34 18.25
N THR A 234 -3.72 7.44 16.99
CA THR A 234 -3.41 8.75 16.37
C THR A 234 -4.67 9.54 16.02
N GLY A 235 -5.83 8.89 15.91
CA GLY A 235 -7.09 9.51 15.46
C GLY A 235 -7.04 10.01 14.00
N GLU A 236 -6.01 9.63 13.25
CA GLU A 236 -5.84 9.99 11.84
C GLU A 236 -6.65 9.04 10.94
N ILE A 237 -7.32 9.60 9.94
CA ILE A 237 -8.02 8.82 8.92
C ILE A 237 -7.01 8.41 7.84
N VAL A 238 -7.03 7.12 7.50
CA VAL A 238 -6.17 6.52 6.48
C VAL A 238 -7.01 5.75 5.47
N SER A 239 -6.57 5.75 4.22
CA SER A 239 -7.25 5.02 3.15
C SER A 239 -6.75 3.59 3.08
N LEU A 240 -7.66 2.62 3.18
CA LEU A 240 -7.43 1.19 2.93
C LEU A 240 -8.55 0.64 2.05
N GLY A 241 -8.21 -0.22 1.11
CA GLY A 241 -9.19 -0.99 0.36
C GLY A 241 -9.52 -2.26 1.15
N VAL A 242 -10.75 -2.36 1.63
CA VAL A 242 -11.24 -3.51 2.41
C VAL A 242 -12.41 -4.17 1.68
N MET A 243 -12.76 -5.39 2.08
CA MET A 243 -14.01 -6.01 1.62
C MET A 243 -15.19 -5.16 2.13
N SER A 244 -16.13 -4.83 1.23
CA SER A 244 -17.38 -4.21 1.66
C SER A 244 -18.23 -5.23 2.39
N GLU A 245 -18.87 -4.79 3.48
CA GLU A 245 -19.98 -5.49 4.13
C GLU A 245 -21.23 -5.51 3.24
#